data_AF-A0A8T1S4H6-F1
#
_entry.id   AF-A0A8T1S4H6-F1
#
_cell.length_a   1.000
_cell.length_b   1.000
_cell.length_c   1.000
_cell.angle_alpha   90.00
_cell.angle_beta   90.00
_cell.angle_gamma   90.00
#
_symmetry.space_group_name_H-M   'P 1'
#
loop_
_entity.id
_entity.type
_entity.pdbx_description
1 polymer ?
#
loop_
_entity_poly.entity_id
_entity_poly.type
_entity_poly.pdbx_seq_one_letter_code
_entity_poly.pdbx_strand_id
1 'polypeptide(L)'
;MNGQTIACSGGCQAIIDTGTSLLAGPSTGISSINSYIGASDGTISCSDMSSLPNIVFTINGIEFPVPASAYIIDESGSCTSGFESIDVGGLWILGDVFIRQYYVVFDRANNQVALANVA
;
A
#
# COMPACT_ATOMS: atom_id res chain seq x y z
N MET A 1 -8.34 3.91 6.32
CA MET A 1 -8.10 5.34 6.00
C MET A 1 -9.12 6.15 6.79
N ASN A 2 -8.69 7.14 7.60
CA ASN A 2 -9.58 7.91 8.50
C ASN A 2 -10.50 7.03 9.39
N GLY A 3 -9.98 5.91 9.90
CA GLY A 3 -10.75 4.95 10.69
C GLY A 3 -11.76 4.10 9.91
N GLN A 4 -11.89 4.29 8.60
CA GLN A 4 -12.75 3.48 7.74
C GLN A 4 -11.97 2.40 7.00
N THR A 5 -12.57 1.21 6.90
CA THR A 5 -12.08 0.10 6.08
C THR A 5 -12.44 0.35 4.62
N ILE A 6 -11.42 0.58 3.79
CA ILE A 6 -11.59 0.89 2.35
C ILE A 6 -11.31 -0.30 1.42
N ALA A 7 -10.65 -1.35 1.94
CA ALA A 7 -10.35 -2.60 1.25
C ALA A 7 -10.10 -3.72 2.27
N CYS A 8 -10.03 -4.98 1.82
CA CYS A 8 -9.65 -6.13 2.66
C CYS A 8 -10.54 -6.30 3.93
N SER A 9 -11.85 -6.05 3.80
CA SER A 9 -12.80 -6.22 4.92
C SER A 9 -12.88 -7.68 5.35
N GLY A 10 -12.75 -7.93 6.66
CA GLY A 10 -12.69 -9.30 7.21
C GLY A 10 -11.32 -9.98 7.07
N GLY A 11 -10.33 -9.29 6.52
CA GLY A 11 -8.98 -9.81 6.30
C GLY A 11 -8.77 -10.37 4.89
N CYS A 12 -7.52 -10.47 4.49
CA CYS A 12 -7.07 -10.95 3.20
C CYS A 12 -5.66 -11.52 3.33
N GLN A 13 -5.17 -12.18 2.27
CA GLN A 13 -3.80 -12.67 2.19
C GLN A 13 -2.92 -11.64 1.49
N ALA A 14 -1.66 -11.55 1.93
CA ALA A 14 -0.67 -10.70 1.32
C ALA A 14 0.71 -11.39 1.31
N ILE A 15 1.55 -11.00 0.36
CA ILE A 15 2.99 -11.30 0.35
C ILE A 15 3.78 -10.00 0.49
N ILE A 16 4.95 -10.07 1.13
CA ILE A 16 5.95 -8.99 1.03
C ILE A 16 6.93 -9.38 -0.06
N ASP A 17 7.05 -8.54 -1.07
CA ASP A 17 7.78 -8.86 -2.29
C ASP A 17 8.68 -7.71 -2.73
N THR A 18 9.98 -7.88 -2.51
CA THR A 18 11.01 -6.92 -2.97
C THR A 18 11.15 -6.88 -4.50
N GLY A 19 10.53 -7.80 -5.23
CA GLY A 19 10.51 -7.81 -6.70
C GLY A 19 9.39 -6.96 -7.32
N THR A 20 8.49 -6.40 -6.50
CA THR A 20 7.34 -5.60 -6.94
C THR A 20 7.49 -4.15 -6.48
N SER A 21 7.37 -3.20 -7.41
CA SER A 21 7.59 -1.78 -7.09
C SER A 21 6.43 -1.13 -6.32
N LEU A 22 5.19 -1.54 -6.60
CA LEU A 22 3.97 -0.87 -6.12
C LEU A 22 3.25 -1.70 -5.05
N LEU A 23 2.17 -1.14 -4.52
CA LEU A 23 1.17 -1.89 -3.74
C LEU A 23 0.19 -2.54 -4.71
N ALA A 24 0.28 -3.86 -4.89
CA ALA A 24 -0.61 -4.57 -5.80
C ALA A 24 -1.76 -5.26 -5.06
N GLY A 25 -2.92 -5.37 -5.69
CA GLY A 25 -4.04 -6.12 -5.12
C GLY A 25 -5.20 -6.33 -6.09
N PRO A 26 -6.28 -6.95 -5.61
CA PRO A 26 -7.46 -7.25 -6.43
C PRO A 26 -8.08 -5.96 -6.99
N SER A 27 -8.55 -6.02 -8.23
CA SER A 27 -9.08 -4.88 -8.98
C SER A 27 -10.16 -4.09 -8.23
N THR A 28 -11.05 -4.77 -7.50
CA THR A 28 -12.10 -4.13 -6.70
C THR A 28 -11.54 -3.33 -5.52
N GLY A 29 -10.52 -3.86 -4.85
CA GLY A 29 -9.83 -3.19 -3.75
C GLY A 29 -9.04 -1.97 -4.23
N ILE A 30 -8.29 -2.14 -5.32
CA ILE A 30 -7.49 -1.07 -5.91
C ILE A 30 -8.37 0.04 -6.50
N SER A 31 -9.47 -0.31 -7.16
CA SER A 31 -10.45 0.66 -7.65
C SER A 31 -11.08 1.47 -6.51
N SER A 32 -11.41 0.80 -5.40
CA SER A 32 -11.92 1.47 -4.20
C SER A 32 -10.89 2.44 -3.63
N ILE A 33 -9.63 2.01 -3.46
CA ILE A 33 -8.54 2.86 -2.97
C ILE A 33 -8.31 4.07 -3.89
N ASN A 34 -8.20 3.86 -5.20
CA ASN A 34 -7.98 4.91 -6.18
C ASN A 34 -9.12 5.95 -6.16
N SER A 35 -10.37 5.51 -6.07
CA SER A 35 -11.53 6.39 -5.90
C SER A 35 -11.42 7.23 -4.62
N TYR A 36 -11.02 6.63 -3.50
CA TYR A 36 -10.86 7.32 -2.21
C TYR A 36 -9.77 8.39 -2.22
N ILE A 37 -8.66 8.15 -2.91
CA ILE A 37 -7.55 9.11 -3.01
C ILE A 37 -7.76 10.13 -4.15
N GLY A 38 -8.81 9.99 -4.96
CA GLY A 38 -9.08 10.88 -6.10
C GLY A 38 -8.23 10.60 -7.34
N ALA A 39 -7.67 9.40 -7.47
CA ALA A 39 -6.92 8.99 -8.65
C ALA A 39 -7.85 8.49 -9.77
N SER A 40 -7.61 8.95 -11.00
CA SER A 40 -8.29 8.49 -12.21
C SER A 40 -7.27 7.88 -13.17
N ASP A 41 -7.50 6.64 -13.61
CA ASP A 41 -6.57 5.88 -14.45
C ASP A 41 -5.13 5.88 -13.90
N GLY A 42 -5.00 5.80 -12.57
CA GLY A 42 -3.73 5.81 -11.86
C GLY A 42 -3.06 7.19 -11.74
N THR A 43 -3.66 8.26 -12.25
CA THR A 43 -3.13 9.63 -12.18
C THR A 43 -3.87 10.46 -11.13
N ILE A 44 -3.17 11.35 -10.44
CA ILE A 44 -3.72 12.23 -9.40
C ILE A 44 -3.04 13.61 -9.45
N SER A 45 -3.72 14.67 -8.99
CA SER A 45 -3.08 15.98 -8.86
C SER A 45 -2.04 15.97 -7.74
N CYS A 46 -0.81 16.42 -8.04
CA CYS A 46 0.24 16.54 -7.04
C CYS A 46 -0.12 17.49 -5.88
N SER A 47 -1.01 18.47 -6.13
CA SER A 47 -1.49 19.38 -5.07
C SER A 47 -2.22 18.64 -3.95
N ASP A 48 -2.89 17.53 -4.28
CA ASP A 48 -3.81 16.87 -3.38
C ASP A 48 -3.07 15.99 -2.37
N MET A 49 -1.84 15.57 -2.69
CA MET A 49 -0.97 14.74 -1.86
C MET A 49 -0.86 15.26 -0.42
N SER A 50 -0.73 16.58 -0.24
CA SER A 50 -0.60 17.22 1.08
C SER A 50 -1.84 17.10 1.96
N SER A 51 -3.00 16.82 1.37
CA SER A 51 -4.29 16.71 2.06
C SER A 51 -4.73 15.26 2.30
N LEU A 52 -4.06 14.31 1.65
CA LEU A 52 -4.43 12.91 1.74
C LEU A 52 -3.98 12.30 3.09
N PRO A 53 -4.86 11.54 3.76
CA PRO A 53 -4.53 10.88 5.01
C PRO A 53 -3.66 9.64 4.79
N ASN A 54 -3.13 9.08 5.86
CA ASN A 54 -2.44 7.78 5.81
C ASN A 54 -3.42 6.65 5.42
N ILE A 55 -2.93 5.72 4.61
CA ILE A 55 -3.54 4.41 4.44
C ILE A 55 -2.90 3.49 5.46
N VAL A 56 -3.70 2.83 6.30
CA VAL A 56 -3.20 2.01 7.40
C VAL A 56 -3.39 0.54 7.05
N PHE A 57 -2.30 -0.21 7.07
CA PHE A 57 -2.32 -1.67 6.99
C PHE A 57 -2.32 -2.22 8.42
N THR A 58 -3.31 -3.04 8.76
CA THR A 58 -3.34 -3.73 10.06
C THR A 58 -2.86 -5.16 9.88
N ILE A 59 -1.69 -5.48 10.41
CA ILE A 59 -1.07 -6.81 10.30
C ILE A 59 -0.88 -7.35 11.72
N ASN A 60 -1.50 -8.49 12.02
CA ASN A 60 -1.46 -9.11 13.35
C ASN A 60 -1.86 -8.15 14.49
N GLY A 61 -2.86 -7.30 14.24
CA GLY A 61 -3.34 -6.30 15.21
C GLY A 61 -2.47 -5.06 15.39
N ILE A 62 -1.37 -4.94 14.65
CA ILE A 62 -0.47 -3.78 14.67
C ILE A 62 -0.75 -2.91 13.45
N GLU A 63 -0.80 -1.59 13.65
CA GLU A 63 -1.02 -0.62 12.58
C GLU A 63 0.29 -0.19 11.93
N PHE A 64 0.31 -0.25 10.60
CA PHE A 64 1.41 0.17 9.73
C PHE A 64 0.88 1.27 8.79
N PRO A 65 0.87 2.55 9.23
CA PRO A 65 0.48 3.68 8.39
C PRO A 65 1.46 3.90 7.23
N VAL A 66 0.95 4.02 6.02
CA VAL A 66 1.70 4.45 4.83
C VAL A 66 1.24 5.86 4.48
N PRO A 67 2.14 6.87 4.54
CA PRO A 67 1.77 8.25 4.27
C PRO A 67 1.56 8.51 2.77
N ALA A 68 0.84 9.58 2.44
CA ALA A 68 0.59 9.98 1.05
C ALA A 68 1.88 10.20 0.26
N SER A 69 2.92 10.74 0.88
CA SER A 69 4.24 10.91 0.27
C SER A 69 4.93 9.59 -0.09
N ALA A 70 4.44 8.45 0.40
CA ALA A 70 4.96 7.13 0.05
C ALA A 70 4.09 6.44 -1.02
N TYR A 71 2.76 6.53 -0.92
CA TYR A 71 1.86 5.86 -1.85
C TYR A 71 1.42 6.72 -3.04
N ILE A 72 1.82 7.98 -3.12
CA ILE A 72 1.74 8.81 -4.33
C ILE A 72 3.15 9.00 -4.87
N ILE A 73 3.36 8.67 -6.14
CA ILE A 73 4.66 8.74 -6.80
C ILE A 73 4.72 10.03 -7.59
N ASP A 74 5.64 10.93 -7.23
CA ASP A 74 5.92 12.17 -7.97
C ASP A 74 7.11 11.97 -8.91
N GLU A 75 6.82 11.96 -10.22
CA GLU A 75 7.83 11.99 -11.27
C GLU A 75 7.88 13.39 -11.90
N SER A 76 8.61 14.31 -11.25
CA SER A 76 8.86 15.67 -11.76
C SER A 76 7.58 16.49 -12.02
N GLY A 77 6.60 16.40 -11.13
CA GLY A 77 5.30 17.08 -11.22
C GLY A 77 4.20 16.26 -11.88
N SER A 78 4.50 15.02 -12.29
CA SER A 78 3.50 14.04 -12.71
C SER A 78 3.25 13.06 -11.56
N CYS A 79 2.09 13.16 -10.91
CA CYS A 79 1.76 12.31 -9.77
C CYS A 79 0.88 11.12 -10.17
N THR A 80 1.30 9.93 -9.76
CA THR A 80 0.56 8.69 -9.96
C THR A 80 0.30 7.95 -8.67
N SER A 81 -0.72 7.10 -8.67
CA SER A 81 -1.03 6.20 -7.58
C SER A 81 0.04 5.11 -7.50
N GLY A 82 0.58 4.90 -6.30
CA GLY A 82 1.47 3.79 -5.98
C GLY A 82 0.74 2.45 -5.82
N PHE A 83 -0.50 2.35 -6.31
CA PHE A 83 -1.35 1.16 -6.26
C PHE A 83 -1.60 0.62 -7.66
N GLU A 84 -1.45 -0.70 -7.84
CA GLU A 84 -1.71 -1.37 -9.11
C GLU A 84 -2.68 -2.54 -8.95
N SER A 85 -3.51 -2.77 -9.97
CA SER A 85 -4.44 -3.89 -9.99
C SER A 85 -3.75 -5.12 -10.55
N ILE A 86 -3.77 -6.21 -9.79
CA ILE A 86 -3.34 -7.53 -10.24
C ILE A 86 -4.36 -8.57 -9.79
N ASP A 87 -4.72 -9.51 -10.67
CA ASP A 87 -5.64 -10.59 -10.31
C ASP A 87 -4.87 -11.92 -10.19
N VAL A 88 -4.28 -12.13 -9.02
CA VAL A 88 -3.57 -13.36 -8.64
C VAL A 88 -4.30 -13.99 -7.46
N GLY A 89 -5.49 -14.55 -7.74
CA GLY A 89 -6.26 -15.30 -6.74
C GLY A 89 -6.65 -14.49 -5.50
N GLY A 90 -6.85 -13.17 -5.65
CA GLY A 90 -7.21 -12.30 -4.53
C GLY A 90 -6.05 -11.85 -3.63
N LEU A 91 -4.80 -12.17 -3.98
CA LEU A 91 -3.60 -11.86 -3.20
C LEU A 91 -3.24 -10.37 -3.27
N TRP A 92 -2.80 -9.80 -2.14
CA TRP A 92 -2.15 -8.49 -2.10
C TRP A 92 -0.63 -8.61 -2.11
N ILE A 93 0.05 -7.63 -2.70
CA ILE A 93 1.51 -7.55 -2.72
C ILE A 93 1.94 -6.27 -2.04
N LEU A 94 2.67 -6.41 -0.94
CA LEU A 94 3.33 -5.32 -0.23
C LEU A 94 4.73 -5.15 -0.83
N GLY A 95 4.81 -4.39 -1.92
CA GLY A 95 6.04 -4.10 -2.65
C GLY A 95 6.85 -2.95 -2.05
N ASP A 96 7.71 -2.35 -2.86
CA ASP A 96 8.67 -1.33 -2.41
C ASP A 96 8.01 -0.11 -1.76
N VAL A 97 6.83 0.31 -2.21
CA VAL A 97 6.06 1.40 -1.57
C VAL A 97 5.88 1.15 -0.07
N PHE A 98 5.60 -0.10 0.33
CA PHE A 98 5.49 -0.49 1.73
C PHE A 98 6.86 -0.70 2.37
N ILE A 99 7.77 -1.43 1.70
CA ILE A 99 9.07 -1.82 2.24
C ILE A 99 9.99 -0.61 2.49
N ARG A 100 9.84 0.49 1.74
CA ARG A 100 10.56 1.75 2.01
C ARG A 100 10.16 2.40 3.33
N GLN A 101 8.97 2.12 3.85
CA GLN A 101 8.50 2.65 5.14
C GLN A 101 8.88 1.74 6.30
N TYR A 102 9.07 0.44 6.04
CA TYR A 102 9.27 -0.56 7.08
C TYR A 102 10.45 -1.47 6.79
N TYR A 103 11.39 -1.52 7.72
CA TYR A 103 12.44 -2.52 7.71
C TYR A 103 11.82 -3.91 7.87
N VAL A 104 12.17 -4.82 6.96
CA VAL A 104 11.61 -6.18 6.90
C VAL A 104 12.69 -7.21 7.19
N VAL A 105 12.42 -8.12 8.12
CA VAL A 105 13.24 -9.32 8.37
C VAL A 105 12.46 -10.55 7.91
N PHE A 106 13.07 -11.36 7.06
CA PHE A 106 12.55 -12.65 6.63
C PHE A 106 13.24 -13.78 7.42
N ASP A 107 12.57 -14.28 8.45
CA ASP A 107 13.09 -15.34 9.32
C ASP A 107 12.65 -16.72 8.82
N ARG A 108 13.57 -17.39 8.12
CA ARG A 108 13.38 -18.75 7.60
C ARG A 108 13.45 -19.84 8.67
N ALA A 109 14.07 -19.59 9.83
CA ALA A 109 14.16 -20.58 10.89
C ALA A 109 12.81 -20.73 11.61
N ASN A 110 12.09 -19.61 11.79
CA ASN A 110 10.80 -19.58 12.47
C ASN A 110 9.59 -19.42 11.54
N ASN A 111 9.81 -19.28 10.23
CA ASN A 111 8.77 -18.97 9.22
C ASN A 111 7.99 -17.70 9.57
N GLN A 112 8.71 -16.63 9.88
CA GLN A 112 8.12 -15.36 10.31
C GLN A 112 8.66 -14.19 9.48
N VAL A 113 7.86 -13.13 9.47
CA VAL A 113 8.24 -11.82 8.96
C VAL A 113 8.15 -10.85 10.13
N ALA A 114 9.20 -10.06 10.36
CA ALA A 114 9.18 -8.97 11.32
C ALA A 114 9.26 -7.63 10.60
N LEU A 115 8.55 -6.64 11.14
CA LEU A 115 8.42 -5.29 10.60
C LEU A 115 8.76 -4.28 11.69
N ALA A 116 9.52 -3.25 11.34
CA ALA A 116 9.80 -2.11 12.18
C ALA A 116 9.84 -0.82 11.34
N ASN A 117 9.60 0.33 11.95
CA ASN A 117 9.83 1.61 11.28
C ASN A 117 11.29 1.71 10.83
N VAL A 118 11.52 2.28 9.65
CA VAL A 118 12.87 2.72 9.26
C VAL A 118 13.34 3.85 10.21
N ALA A 119 14.66 4.01 10.34
CA ALA A 119 15.30 4.94 11.27
C ALA A 119 15.25 6.40 10.81
#